data_AF-A0A5C2SG71-F1
#
_entry.id   AF-A0A5C2SG71-F1
#
_cell.length_a   1.000
_cell.length_b   1.000
_cell.length_c   1.000
_cell.angle_alpha   90.00
_cell.angle_beta   90.00
_cell.angle_gamma   90.00
#
_symmetry.space_group_name_H-M   'P 1'
#
loop_
_entity.id
_entity.type
_entity.pdbx_description
1 polymer ?
#
loop_
_entity_poly.entity_id
_entity_poly.type
_entity_poly.pdbx_seq_one_letter_code
_entity_poly.pdbx_strand_id
1 'polypeptide(L)'
;MIFTGYVFPDAPSISPYLEEPRTGPTSRFCASLAARLRCYVVAGYPERLPPHEVHKAQIQSDDGSGNTKEVDKVGANAAALYGPDGEFVGDYRKTNLYTTDMTWARAGTGFITFHLPPPLNVVSLAICMDLNVQPPAMWDLTLGPYEIAEYCIAQKTNLLVLLNAWLDSKSSPDEDTDWQTINYWATRLRPLWAKVAKEDAKAEADGHASSSEEGRKPGEELVVVVCNRCGEENGITFAGSSSLFSLTRGAGRPKLLYCMGRREEGLEVWTYPSQASQNGTV
;
A
#
# COMPACT_ATOMS: atom_id res chain seq x y z
N MET A 1 -9.25 -0.55 -5.18
CA MET A 1 -10.58 -0.78 -5.75
C MET A 1 -10.43 -1.13 -7.23
N ILE A 2 -10.26 -2.42 -7.53
CA ILE A 2 -9.87 -2.92 -8.86
C ILE A 2 -10.97 -2.78 -9.92
N PHE A 3 -12.25 -3.01 -9.56
CA PHE A 3 -13.34 -3.06 -10.55
C PHE A 3 -14.28 -1.86 -10.56
N THR A 4 -14.31 -1.06 -9.49
CA THR A 4 -15.41 -0.12 -9.25
C THR A 4 -15.10 1.32 -9.61
N GLY A 5 -13.83 1.66 -9.88
CA GLY A 5 -13.37 3.05 -9.84
C GLY A 5 -13.03 3.49 -8.41
N TYR A 6 -12.80 4.79 -8.21
CA TYR A 6 -12.31 5.34 -6.94
C TYR A 6 -12.96 6.67 -6.52
N VAL A 7 -13.33 7.54 -7.46
CA VAL A 7 -13.73 8.92 -7.22
C VAL A 7 -15.22 9.01 -6.88
N PHE A 8 -15.58 8.42 -5.75
CA PHE A 8 -16.93 8.47 -5.19
C PHE A 8 -17.05 9.65 -4.22
N PRO A 9 -17.92 10.63 -4.47
CA PRO A 9 -18.02 11.83 -3.64
C PRO A 9 -18.65 11.57 -2.26
N ASP A 10 -19.44 10.52 -2.09
CA ASP A 10 -20.25 10.31 -0.88
C ASP A 10 -20.74 8.85 -0.72
N ALA A 11 -21.44 8.58 0.40
CA ALA A 11 -22.02 7.26 0.67
C ALA A 11 -23.07 6.81 -0.37
N PRO A 12 -24.05 7.64 -0.82
CA PRO A 12 -25.00 7.24 -1.84
C PRO A 12 -24.35 6.80 -3.16
N SER A 13 -23.30 7.48 -3.60
CA SER A 13 -22.61 7.18 -4.87
C SER A 13 -21.83 5.86 -4.83
N ILE A 14 -21.17 5.52 -3.71
CA ILE A 14 -20.45 4.24 -3.58
C ILE A 14 -21.38 3.06 -3.23
N SER A 15 -22.51 3.29 -2.56
CA SER A 15 -23.37 2.24 -1.99
C SER A 15 -23.75 1.08 -2.94
N PRO A 16 -24.06 1.33 -4.24
CA PRO A 16 -24.35 0.27 -5.21
C PRO A 16 -23.16 -0.64 -5.53
N TYR A 17 -21.94 -0.17 -5.27
CA TYR A 17 -20.69 -0.84 -5.62
C TYR A 17 -20.03 -1.55 -4.43
N LEU A 18 -20.46 -1.26 -3.19
CA LEU A 18 -19.96 -1.95 -2.00
C LEU A 18 -20.22 -3.46 -2.11
N GLU A 19 -19.15 -4.23 -1.96
CA GLU A 19 -19.17 -5.68 -2.07
C GLU A 19 -19.22 -6.36 -0.71
N GLU A 20 -19.97 -7.46 -0.61
CA GLU A 20 -19.90 -8.33 0.56
C GLU A 20 -18.51 -8.97 0.68
N PRO A 21 -17.85 -8.90 1.85
CA PRO A 21 -16.60 -9.61 2.08
C PRO A 21 -16.74 -11.10 1.71
N ARG A 22 -15.69 -11.66 1.11
CA ARG A 22 -15.57 -13.09 0.76
C ARG A 22 -16.51 -13.63 -0.32
N THR A 23 -17.62 -12.94 -0.59
CA THR A 23 -18.62 -13.43 -1.55
C THR A 23 -18.85 -12.48 -2.72
N GLY A 24 -18.39 -11.22 -2.63
CA GLY A 24 -18.50 -10.21 -3.67
C GLY A 24 -17.73 -10.51 -4.97
N PRO A 25 -17.95 -9.71 -6.03
CA PRO A 25 -17.27 -9.84 -7.32
C PRO A 25 -15.74 -9.98 -7.22
N THR A 26 -15.08 -9.08 -6.48
CA THR A 26 -13.62 -9.10 -6.28
C THR A 26 -13.18 -10.36 -5.54
N SER A 27 -13.92 -10.75 -4.51
CA SER A 27 -13.63 -11.97 -3.75
C SER A 27 -13.70 -13.23 -4.62
N ARG A 28 -14.76 -13.38 -5.43
CA ARG A 28 -14.90 -14.52 -6.36
C ARG A 28 -13.84 -14.52 -7.45
N PHE A 29 -13.48 -13.34 -7.96
CA PHE A 29 -12.40 -13.19 -8.92
C PHE A 29 -11.06 -13.67 -8.32
N CYS A 30 -10.71 -13.18 -7.13
CA CYS A 30 -9.47 -13.57 -6.45
C CYS A 30 -9.42 -15.06 -6.14
N ALA A 31 -10.50 -15.63 -5.57
CA ALA A 31 -10.57 -17.06 -5.26
C ALA A 31 -10.39 -17.93 -6.52
N SER A 32 -11.11 -17.61 -7.60
CA SER A 32 -11.02 -18.32 -8.88
C SER A 32 -9.63 -18.21 -9.50
N LEU A 33 -9.05 -17.00 -9.51
CA LEU A 33 -7.72 -16.75 -10.07
C LEU A 33 -6.63 -17.48 -9.28
N ALA A 34 -6.71 -17.42 -7.94
CA ALA A 34 -5.75 -18.04 -7.04
C ALA A 34 -5.74 -19.56 -7.18
N ALA A 35 -6.92 -20.20 -7.18
CA ALA A 35 -7.06 -21.65 -7.39
C ALA A 35 -6.56 -22.08 -8.78
N ARG A 36 -6.89 -21.31 -9.83
CA ARG A 36 -6.53 -21.62 -11.21
C ARG A 36 -5.03 -21.52 -11.47
N LEU A 37 -4.37 -20.50 -10.90
CA LEU A 37 -2.95 -20.24 -11.09
C LEU A 37 -2.07 -20.86 -9.98
N ARG A 38 -2.69 -21.43 -8.94
CA ARG A 38 -2.00 -21.97 -7.75
C ARG A 38 -1.08 -20.93 -7.11
N CYS A 39 -1.57 -19.71 -6.96
CA CYS A 39 -0.81 -18.59 -6.41
C CYS A 39 -1.59 -17.83 -5.35
N TYR A 40 -0.90 -16.94 -4.63
CA TYR A 40 -1.55 -15.95 -3.78
C TYR A 40 -2.06 -14.80 -4.64
N VAL A 41 -3.29 -14.35 -4.39
CA VAL A 41 -3.90 -13.21 -5.09
C VAL A 41 -4.37 -12.19 -4.07
N VAL A 42 -3.95 -10.95 -4.25
CA VAL A 42 -4.39 -9.80 -3.43
C VAL A 42 -5.01 -8.74 -4.31
N ALA A 43 -6.17 -8.21 -3.92
CA ALA A 43 -6.85 -7.14 -4.65
C ALA A 43 -7.62 -6.22 -3.71
N GLY A 44 -7.66 -4.93 -4.07
CA GLY A 44 -8.37 -3.91 -3.29
C GLY A 44 -9.81 -3.70 -3.78
N TYR A 45 -10.79 -3.59 -2.89
CA TYR A 45 -12.23 -3.48 -3.21
C TYR A 45 -12.96 -2.58 -2.21
N PRO A 46 -14.12 -2.00 -2.58
CA PRO A 46 -14.98 -1.31 -1.64
C PRO A 46 -15.78 -2.33 -0.82
N GLU A 47 -15.41 -2.54 0.43
CA GLU A 47 -16.07 -3.47 1.33
C GLU A 47 -17.37 -2.88 1.90
N ARG A 48 -18.46 -3.65 1.92
CA ARG A 48 -19.67 -3.29 2.65
C ARG A 48 -19.50 -3.52 4.14
N LEU A 49 -19.78 -2.49 4.95
CA LEU A 49 -19.79 -2.65 6.40
C LEU A 49 -21.01 -3.43 6.88
N PRO A 50 -20.88 -4.27 7.91
CA PRO A 50 -22.03 -4.84 8.59
C PRO A 50 -22.85 -3.72 9.29
N PRO A 51 -24.17 -3.91 9.51
CA PRO A 51 -25.05 -2.84 9.99
C PRO A 51 -24.60 -2.15 11.30
N HIS A 52 -23.92 -2.89 12.19
CA HIS A 52 -23.47 -2.36 13.48
C HIS A 52 -22.19 -1.49 13.39
N GLU A 53 -21.50 -1.50 12.25
CA GLU A 53 -20.34 -0.66 11.99
C GLU A 53 -20.67 0.62 11.21
N VAL A 54 -21.87 0.68 10.63
CA VAL A 54 -22.37 1.86 9.93
C VAL A 54 -22.65 2.96 10.94
N HIS A 55 -22.06 4.14 10.73
CA HIS A 55 -22.22 5.28 11.63
C HIS A 55 -22.06 6.61 10.90
N LYS A 56 -22.54 7.68 11.51
CA LYS A 56 -22.31 9.05 11.06
C LYS A 56 -21.00 9.59 11.62
N ALA A 57 -20.27 10.35 10.82
CA ALA A 57 -19.04 11.01 11.23
C ALA A 57 -19.04 12.48 10.76
N GLN A 58 -18.32 13.33 11.50
CA GLN A 58 -18.05 14.70 11.09
C GLN A 58 -16.68 14.75 10.39
N ILE A 59 -16.62 15.31 9.20
CA ILE A 59 -15.37 15.55 8.46
C ILE A 59 -15.24 17.03 8.15
N GLN A 60 -14.01 17.51 7.93
CA GLN A 60 -13.79 18.88 7.48
C GLN A 60 -14.40 19.10 6.09
N SER A 61 -14.99 20.27 5.89
CA SER A 61 -15.50 20.69 4.59
C SER A 61 -14.34 21.12 3.69
N ASP A 62 -14.43 20.74 2.42
CA ASP A 62 -13.41 21.03 1.40
C ASP A 62 -13.49 22.47 0.87
N ASP A 63 -14.43 23.28 1.36
CA ASP A 63 -14.71 24.66 0.93
C ASP A 63 -13.77 25.70 1.56
N GLY A 64 -12.79 25.26 2.37
CA GLY A 64 -11.85 26.14 3.04
C GLY A 64 -12.46 26.99 4.16
N SER A 65 -13.73 26.79 4.50
CA SER A 65 -14.43 27.54 5.55
C SER A 65 -14.03 27.13 6.97
N GLY A 66 -13.33 26.00 7.11
CA GLY A 66 -13.03 25.37 8.41
C GLY A 66 -14.25 24.69 9.06
N ASN A 67 -15.41 24.67 8.38
CA ASN A 67 -16.60 24.01 8.86
C ASN A 67 -16.46 22.48 8.77
N THR A 68 -17.36 21.78 9.48
CA THR A 68 -17.51 20.32 9.36
C THR A 68 -18.81 19.99 8.65
N LYS A 69 -18.82 18.84 7.95
CA LYS A 69 -20.01 18.25 7.34
C LYS A 69 -20.22 16.83 7.88
N GLU A 70 -21.48 16.46 8.09
CA GLU A 70 -21.86 15.10 8.47
C GLU A 70 -21.86 14.18 7.25
N VAL A 71 -21.29 12.99 7.41
CA VAL A 71 -21.26 11.94 6.38
C VAL A 71 -21.59 10.58 6.97
N ASP A 72 -22.20 9.70 6.17
CA ASP A 72 -22.44 8.31 6.54
C ASP A 72 -21.24 7.43 6.18
N LYS A 73 -20.76 6.64 7.14
CA LYS A 73 -19.72 5.63 6.93
C LYS A 73 -20.38 4.29 6.63
N VAL A 74 -20.45 3.92 5.36
CA VAL A 74 -21.20 2.76 4.86
C VAL A 74 -20.32 1.61 4.36
N GLY A 75 -19.03 1.88 4.15
CA GLY A 75 -18.09 0.92 3.61
C GLY A 75 -16.69 1.03 4.21
N ALA A 76 -15.75 0.25 3.68
CA ALA A 76 -14.31 0.42 3.88
C ALA A 76 -13.56 0.30 2.56
N ASN A 77 -12.46 1.03 2.40
CA ASN A 77 -11.51 0.77 1.33
C ASN A 77 -10.62 -0.39 1.79
N ALA A 78 -10.81 -1.56 1.22
CA ALA A 78 -10.24 -2.80 1.73
C ALA A 78 -9.41 -3.54 0.68
N ALA A 79 -8.69 -4.56 1.12
CA ALA A 79 -8.02 -5.54 0.31
C ALA A 79 -8.29 -6.95 0.84
N ALA A 80 -8.39 -7.93 -0.04
CA ALA A 80 -8.54 -9.33 0.32
C ALA A 80 -7.39 -10.14 -0.29
N LEU A 81 -6.88 -11.11 0.48
CA LEU A 81 -5.84 -12.05 0.12
C LEU A 81 -6.42 -13.47 0.07
N TYR A 82 -6.17 -14.15 -1.05
CA TYR A 82 -6.57 -15.54 -1.29
C TYR A 82 -5.35 -16.41 -1.55
N GLY A 83 -5.43 -17.67 -1.14
CA GLY A 83 -4.36 -18.66 -1.23
C GLY A 83 -4.42 -19.54 -2.49
N PRO A 84 -3.38 -20.35 -2.75
CA PRO A 84 -3.25 -21.20 -3.96
C PRO A 84 -4.35 -22.24 -4.20
N ASP A 85 -5.19 -22.51 -3.22
CA ASP A 85 -6.36 -23.38 -3.28
C ASP A 85 -7.67 -22.62 -3.56
N GLY A 86 -7.61 -21.28 -3.62
CA GLY A 86 -8.76 -20.40 -3.74
C GLY A 86 -9.38 -20.03 -2.39
N GLU A 87 -8.78 -20.45 -1.27
CA GLU A 87 -9.31 -20.17 0.06
C GLU A 87 -8.94 -18.75 0.51
N PHE A 88 -9.83 -18.17 1.32
CA PHE A 88 -9.61 -16.86 1.93
C PHE A 88 -8.51 -16.95 2.99
N VAL A 89 -7.47 -16.12 2.85
CA VAL A 89 -6.35 -16.05 3.80
C VAL A 89 -6.56 -14.91 4.80
N GLY A 90 -7.04 -13.76 4.33
CA GLY A 90 -7.30 -12.62 5.19
C GLY A 90 -7.60 -11.34 4.41
N ASP A 91 -7.90 -10.29 5.15
CA ASP A 91 -8.30 -9.00 4.63
C ASP A 91 -7.64 -7.85 5.40
N TYR A 92 -7.66 -6.68 4.78
CA TYR A 92 -7.08 -5.46 5.30
C TYR A 92 -8.00 -4.28 4.97
N ARG A 93 -8.30 -3.41 5.93
CA ARG A 93 -8.96 -2.13 5.67
C ARG A 93 -7.93 -1.02 5.75
N LYS A 94 -7.89 -0.14 4.75
CA LYS A 94 -7.02 1.03 4.66
C LYS A 94 -7.04 1.80 5.98
N THR A 95 -5.88 2.00 6.58
CA THR A 95 -5.77 2.65 7.88
C THR A 95 -5.85 4.16 7.69
N ASN A 96 -5.02 4.70 6.80
CA ASN A 96 -4.86 6.13 6.58
C ASN A 96 -5.74 6.54 5.40
N LEU A 97 -6.90 7.11 5.69
CA LEU A 97 -7.88 7.51 4.66
C LEU A 97 -7.40 8.72 3.87
N TYR A 98 -7.65 8.72 2.56
CA TYR A 98 -7.58 9.93 1.74
C TYR A 98 -8.90 10.68 1.79
N THR A 99 -8.92 11.96 1.41
CA THR A 99 -10.14 12.80 1.47
C THR A 99 -11.33 12.17 0.74
N THR A 100 -11.10 11.51 -0.40
CA THR A 100 -12.13 10.74 -1.12
C THR A 100 -12.69 9.57 -0.30
N ASP A 101 -11.86 8.84 0.45
CA ASP A 101 -12.35 7.75 1.31
C ASP A 101 -13.12 8.31 2.51
N MET A 102 -12.72 9.49 3.03
CA MET A 102 -13.33 10.10 4.22
C MET A 102 -14.81 10.43 4.05
N THR A 103 -15.37 10.47 2.84
CA THR A 103 -16.79 10.78 2.63
C THR A 103 -17.72 9.59 2.80
N TRP A 104 -17.19 8.35 2.81
CA TRP A 104 -18.02 7.14 2.86
C TRP A 104 -17.40 5.95 3.63
N ALA A 105 -16.08 5.94 3.81
CA ALA A 105 -15.35 4.80 4.36
C ALA A 105 -15.03 4.96 5.85
N ARG A 106 -15.13 3.85 6.59
CA ARG A 106 -14.53 3.69 7.92
C ARG A 106 -13.07 3.25 7.77
N ALA A 107 -12.17 3.86 8.57
CA ALA A 107 -10.77 3.48 8.62
C ALA A 107 -10.57 2.09 9.24
N GLY A 108 -9.53 1.39 8.80
CA GLY A 108 -9.00 0.21 9.48
C GLY A 108 -8.40 0.53 10.85
N THR A 109 -8.05 -0.50 11.60
CA THR A 109 -7.55 -0.39 12.98
C THR A 109 -6.03 -0.47 13.10
N GLY A 110 -5.31 -0.45 11.99
CA GLY A 110 -3.85 -0.60 11.95
C GLY A 110 -3.39 -1.46 10.77
N PHE A 111 -2.10 -1.37 10.43
CA PHE A 111 -1.50 -2.19 9.37
C PHE A 111 -1.51 -3.68 9.72
N ILE A 112 -1.43 -4.53 8.70
CA ILE A 112 -1.49 -5.99 8.85
C ILE A 112 -0.33 -6.69 8.16
N THR A 113 0.01 -7.86 8.72
CA THR A 113 1.02 -8.79 8.22
C THR A 113 0.44 -10.19 8.11
N PHE A 114 0.82 -10.91 7.06
CA PHE A 114 0.52 -12.32 6.84
C PHE A 114 1.80 -13.14 6.84
N HIS A 115 1.79 -14.26 7.55
CA HIS A 115 2.87 -15.24 7.51
C HIS A 115 2.53 -16.32 6.49
N LEU A 116 3.12 -16.22 5.31
CA LEU A 116 2.91 -17.14 4.20
C LEU A 116 4.09 -18.12 4.06
N PRO A 117 3.89 -19.28 3.42
CA PRO A 117 4.97 -20.21 3.14
C PRO A 117 6.12 -19.57 2.35
N PRO A 118 7.36 -20.09 2.47
CA PRO A 118 8.45 -19.70 1.60
C PRO A 118 8.07 -19.85 0.11
N PRO A 119 8.55 -18.95 -0.77
CA PRO A 119 9.55 -17.91 -0.49
C PRO A 119 8.98 -16.58 0.04
N LEU A 120 7.65 -16.44 0.19
CA LEU A 120 7.01 -15.16 0.53
C LEU A 120 7.25 -14.74 1.99
N ASN A 121 7.20 -15.70 2.92
CA ASN A 121 7.44 -15.47 4.35
C ASN A 121 6.54 -14.36 4.91
N VAL A 122 7.09 -13.24 5.37
CA VAL A 122 6.33 -12.17 6.02
C VAL A 122 5.85 -11.14 4.98
N VAL A 123 4.54 -11.07 4.75
CA VAL A 123 3.92 -10.18 3.77
C VAL A 123 3.08 -9.10 4.45
N SER A 124 3.42 -7.83 4.25
CA SER A 124 2.63 -6.70 4.74
C SER A 124 1.81 -6.08 3.61
N LEU A 125 0.59 -5.66 3.93
CA LEU A 125 -0.28 -4.94 3.00
C LEU A 125 -0.47 -3.49 3.43
N ALA A 126 -0.52 -2.61 2.45
CA ALA A 126 -0.94 -1.23 2.63
C ALA A 126 -1.65 -0.72 1.36
N ILE A 127 -2.49 0.30 1.53
CA ILE A 127 -3.32 0.88 0.48
C ILE A 127 -2.99 2.37 0.37
N CYS A 128 -2.32 2.77 -0.72
CA CYS A 128 -2.16 4.15 -1.14
C CYS A 128 -1.69 5.11 -0.01
N MET A 129 -2.63 5.84 0.58
CA MET A 129 -2.40 6.85 1.60
C MET A 129 -1.86 6.27 2.92
N ASP A 130 -1.86 4.96 3.12
CA ASP A 130 -1.09 4.28 4.19
C ASP A 130 0.42 4.55 4.14
N LEU A 131 0.91 5.01 2.98
CA LEU A 131 2.29 5.48 2.81
C LEU A 131 2.53 6.85 3.46
N ASN A 132 1.45 7.64 3.61
CA ASN A 132 1.44 8.95 4.23
C ASN A 132 1.06 8.87 5.70
N VAL A 133 1.37 9.91 6.48
CA VAL A 133 1.07 9.96 7.92
C VAL A 133 -0.38 10.39 8.15
N GLN A 134 -0.98 9.91 9.25
CA GLN A 134 -2.29 10.43 9.65
C GLN A 134 -2.19 11.79 10.33
N PRO A 135 -3.13 12.72 10.05
CA PRO A 135 -3.30 13.90 10.88
C PRO A 135 -3.50 13.53 12.36
N PRO A 136 -2.94 14.29 13.31
CA PRO A 136 -2.25 15.57 13.14
C PRO A 136 -0.74 15.46 12.85
N ALA A 137 -0.21 14.24 12.62
CA ALA A 137 1.22 14.08 12.37
C ALA A 137 1.63 14.77 11.06
N MET A 138 2.80 15.42 11.09
CA MET A 138 3.41 16.08 9.94
C MET A 138 4.64 15.28 9.53
N TRP A 139 4.76 14.98 8.25
CA TRP A 139 5.90 14.23 7.73
C TRP A 139 7.09 15.16 7.50
N ASP A 140 8.23 14.81 8.11
CA ASP A 140 9.54 15.37 7.86
C ASP A 140 10.46 14.33 7.21
N LEU A 141 11.29 14.77 6.25
CA LEU A 141 12.19 13.89 5.51
C LEU A 141 13.30 13.29 6.41
N THR A 142 13.68 13.98 7.47
CA THR A 142 14.76 13.55 8.37
C THR A 142 14.22 12.71 9.52
N LEU A 143 13.15 13.18 10.15
CA LEU A 143 12.62 12.62 11.40
C LEU A 143 11.40 11.69 11.21
N GLY A 144 10.79 11.66 10.02
CA GLY A 144 9.54 10.93 9.80
C GLY A 144 8.32 11.71 10.30
N PRO A 145 7.24 11.05 10.75
CA PRO A 145 7.12 9.60 10.92
C PRO A 145 7.03 8.86 9.58
N TYR A 146 7.50 7.61 9.57
CA TYR A 146 7.43 6.70 8.43
C TYR A 146 6.61 5.46 8.76
N GLU A 147 5.36 5.66 9.18
CA GLU A 147 4.49 4.67 9.83
C GLU A 147 4.53 3.26 9.20
N ILE A 148 4.29 3.13 7.88
CA ILE A 148 4.31 1.83 7.22
C ILE A 148 5.73 1.24 7.09
N ALA A 149 6.75 2.09 6.92
CA ALA A 149 8.14 1.63 6.80
C ALA A 149 8.67 1.14 8.16
N GLU A 150 8.35 1.87 9.23
CA GLU A 150 8.62 1.49 10.62
C GLU A 150 7.88 0.21 11.00
N TYR A 151 6.61 0.09 10.60
CA TYR A 151 5.85 -1.16 10.74
C TYR A 151 6.53 -2.33 10.03
N CYS A 152 6.98 -2.15 8.78
CA CYS A 152 7.70 -3.20 8.05
C CYS A 152 9.03 -3.59 8.71
N ILE A 153 9.73 -2.64 9.35
CA ILE A 153 10.93 -2.92 10.15
C ILE A 153 10.56 -3.78 11.36
N ALA A 154 9.54 -3.37 12.14
CA ALA A 154 9.10 -4.07 13.34
C ALA A 154 8.61 -5.50 13.04
N GLN A 155 7.88 -5.68 11.93
CA GLN A 155 7.33 -6.99 11.54
C GLN A 155 8.33 -7.87 10.79
N LYS A 156 9.54 -7.39 10.50
CA LYS A 156 10.52 -8.14 9.68
C LYS A 156 9.98 -8.53 8.31
N THR A 157 9.16 -7.66 7.71
CA THR A 157 8.46 -7.88 6.43
C THR A 157 9.43 -8.24 5.31
N ASN A 158 9.18 -9.32 4.58
CA ASN A 158 9.93 -9.75 3.38
C ASN A 158 9.36 -9.19 2.08
N LEU A 159 8.04 -8.99 2.03
CA LEU A 159 7.33 -8.41 0.90
C LEU A 159 6.29 -7.40 1.38
N LEU A 160 6.35 -6.17 0.86
CA LEU A 160 5.32 -5.15 1.03
C LEU A 160 4.54 -5.01 -0.27
N VAL A 161 3.21 -5.17 -0.22
CA VAL A 161 2.33 -4.91 -1.36
C VAL A 161 1.54 -3.63 -1.11
N LEU A 162 1.70 -2.66 -2.02
CA LEU A 162 1.00 -1.37 -2.01
C LEU A 162 -0.05 -1.34 -3.12
N LEU A 163 -1.32 -1.29 -2.74
CA LEU A 163 -2.44 -1.20 -3.66
C LEU A 163 -2.91 0.25 -3.78
N ASN A 164 -2.72 0.86 -4.95
CA ASN A 164 -2.77 2.30 -5.09
C ASN A 164 -3.84 2.78 -6.08
N ALA A 165 -4.43 3.92 -5.72
CA ALA A 165 -5.12 4.83 -6.62
C ALA A 165 -4.49 6.21 -6.47
N TRP A 166 -3.17 6.27 -6.70
CA TRP A 166 -2.33 7.44 -6.49
C TRP A 166 -2.45 8.40 -7.67
N LEU A 167 -2.54 9.69 -7.38
CA LEU A 167 -2.77 10.74 -8.36
C LEU A 167 -1.51 11.06 -9.17
N ASP A 168 -1.68 11.38 -10.45
CA ASP A 168 -0.59 11.87 -11.31
C ASP A 168 0.00 13.15 -10.71
N SER A 169 1.34 13.22 -10.64
CA SER A 169 2.06 14.35 -10.05
C SER A 169 1.94 15.64 -10.86
N LYS A 170 1.51 15.55 -12.13
CA LYS A 170 1.48 16.60 -13.15
C LYS A 170 2.87 17.14 -13.52
N SER A 171 3.93 16.52 -13.01
CA SER A 171 5.32 16.84 -13.36
C SER A 171 5.74 16.13 -14.63
N SER A 172 6.60 16.76 -15.43
CA SER A 172 7.13 16.21 -16.68
C SER A 172 6.07 15.46 -17.51
N PRO A 173 4.95 16.10 -17.89
CA PRO A 173 3.79 15.41 -18.48
C PRO A 173 4.09 14.70 -19.81
N ASP A 174 5.21 15.03 -20.46
CA ASP A 174 5.69 14.42 -21.70
C ASP A 174 6.46 13.11 -21.49
N GLU A 175 6.86 12.79 -20.25
CA GLU A 175 7.56 11.55 -19.93
C GLU A 175 6.58 10.41 -19.69
N ASP A 176 6.86 9.20 -20.19
CA ASP A 176 5.93 8.06 -20.04
C ASP A 176 5.90 7.48 -18.62
N THR A 177 6.74 7.98 -17.70
CA THR A 177 6.82 7.52 -16.31
C THR A 177 6.70 8.70 -15.35
N ASP A 178 5.88 8.57 -14.30
CA ASP A 178 5.76 9.60 -13.27
C ASP A 178 6.89 9.46 -12.23
N TRP A 179 8.08 9.94 -12.58
CA TRP A 179 9.26 9.85 -11.72
C TRP A 179 9.09 10.58 -10.40
N GLN A 180 8.33 11.68 -10.36
CA GLN A 180 8.07 12.38 -9.11
C GLN A 180 7.29 11.50 -8.14
N THR A 181 6.26 10.80 -8.62
CA THR A 181 5.48 9.85 -7.81
C THR A 181 6.33 8.65 -7.36
N ILE A 182 7.12 8.05 -8.26
CA ILE A 182 8.01 6.92 -7.92
C ILE A 182 9.05 7.33 -6.86
N ASN A 183 9.68 8.50 -7.04
CA ASN A 183 10.65 9.03 -6.08
C ASN A 183 9.98 9.36 -4.75
N TYR A 184 8.76 9.88 -4.76
CA TYR A 184 7.99 10.11 -3.55
C TYR A 184 7.76 8.80 -2.80
N TRP A 185 7.30 7.74 -3.48
CA TRP A 185 7.08 6.45 -2.85
C TRP A 185 8.36 5.89 -2.20
N ALA A 186 9.47 5.92 -2.94
CA ALA A 186 10.75 5.48 -2.40
C ALA A 186 11.17 6.33 -1.18
N THR A 187 10.93 7.64 -1.22
CA THR A 187 11.24 8.57 -0.12
C THR A 187 10.40 8.27 1.13
N ARG A 188 9.13 7.93 0.97
CA ARG A 188 8.26 7.51 2.08
C ARG A 188 8.65 6.15 2.69
N LEU A 189 9.48 5.38 1.99
CA LEU A 189 10.05 4.12 2.48
C LEU A 189 11.51 4.27 2.92
N ARG A 190 11.97 5.51 3.16
CA ARG A 190 13.37 5.83 3.51
C ARG A 190 13.98 4.94 4.59
N PRO A 191 13.33 4.63 5.73
CA PRO A 191 13.93 3.77 6.76
C PRO A 191 14.32 2.37 6.28
N LEU A 192 13.71 1.89 5.19
CA LEU A 192 13.94 0.56 4.63
C LEU A 192 15.17 0.48 3.70
N TRP A 193 15.78 1.62 3.34
CA TRP A 193 16.96 1.63 2.45
C TRP A 193 18.05 2.62 2.85
N ALA A 194 17.74 3.67 3.63
CA ALA A 194 18.73 4.67 4.02
C ALA A 194 19.81 4.10 4.94
N LYS A 195 20.96 4.78 4.99
CA LYS A 195 21.99 4.51 6.00
C LYS A 195 21.44 4.92 7.36
N VAL A 196 21.53 4.04 8.36
CA VAL A 196 21.23 4.38 9.75
C VAL A 196 22.25 5.42 10.21
N ALA A 197 21.81 6.59 10.70
CA ALA A 197 22.74 7.59 11.19
C ALA A 197 23.40 7.10 12.49
N LYS A 198 24.64 7.51 12.76
CA LYS A 198 25.35 7.14 14.00
C LYS A 198 24.64 7.65 15.27
N GLU A 199 23.81 8.68 15.14
CA GLU A 199 23.02 9.26 16.25
C GLU A 199 21.77 8.43 16.54
N ASP A 200 21.10 7.88 15.52
CA ASP A 200 20.00 6.92 15.69
C ASP A 200 20.48 5.65 16.40
N ALA A 201 21.69 5.18 16.07
CA ALA A 201 22.33 4.05 16.74
C ALA A 201 22.70 4.35 18.22
N LYS A 202 22.84 5.63 18.59
CA LYS A 202 23.08 6.07 19.98
C LYS A 202 21.76 6.23 20.75
N ALA A 203 20.72 6.76 20.11
CA ALA A 203 19.38 6.85 20.69
C ALA A 203 18.77 5.46 20.95
N GLU A 204 19.00 4.48 20.06
CA GLU A 204 18.68 3.07 20.29
C GLU A 204 19.51 2.45 21.44
N ALA A 205 20.69 3.00 21.76
CA ALA A 205 21.57 2.49 22.81
C ALA A 205 21.33 3.11 24.20
N ASP A 206 20.93 4.38 24.27
CA ASP A 206 20.86 5.16 25.52
C ASP A 206 19.45 5.21 26.16
N GLY A 207 18.41 4.68 25.51
CA GLY A 207 17.03 4.66 26.01
C GLY A 207 16.52 3.25 26.35
N HIS A 208 16.62 2.86 27.63
CA HIS A 208 16.08 1.62 28.21
C HIS A 208 16.41 0.32 27.46
N ALA A 209 17.36 -0.45 28.04
CA ALA A 209 17.55 -1.86 27.73
C ALA A 209 16.27 -2.68 28.04
N SER A 210 15.29 -2.61 27.15
CA SER A 210 14.50 -3.76 26.76
C SER A 210 15.32 -4.47 25.69
N SER A 211 15.74 -5.70 25.95
CA SER A 211 16.34 -6.57 24.94
C SER A 211 15.54 -6.52 23.64
N SER A 212 16.10 -6.06 22.51
CA SER A 212 15.39 -6.22 21.24
C SER A 212 16.26 -6.25 20.00
N GLU A 213 16.64 -7.47 19.62
CA GLU A 213 16.81 -7.87 18.22
C GLU A 213 15.47 -7.83 17.42
N GLU A 214 14.56 -6.89 17.70
CA GLU A 214 13.13 -7.05 17.35
C GLU A 214 12.76 -6.56 15.95
N GLY A 215 13.66 -5.93 15.19
CA GLY A 215 13.35 -5.43 13.84
C GLY A 215 14.24 -5.97 12.71
N ARG A 216 13.97 -5.52 11.48
CA ARG A 216 14.82 -5.79 10.31
C ARG A 216 16.25 -5.26 10.52
N LYS A 217 17.29 -6.02 10.20
CA LYS A 217 18.70 -5.63 10.37
C LYS A 217 19.27 -4.96 9.10
N PRO A 218 20.32 -4.11 9.21
CA PRO A 218 21.05 -3.64 8.03
C PRO A 218 21.54 -4.80 7.15
N GLY A 219 21.42 -4.66 5.84
CA GLY A 219 21.73 -5.70 4.86
C GLY A 219 20.55 -6.63 4.53
N GLU A 220 19.47 -6.63 5.32
CA GLU A 220 18.28 -7.41 4.98
C GLU A 220 17.48 -6.73 3.86
N GLU A 221 17.13 -7.51 2.85
CA GLU A 221 16.34 -7.09 1.69
C GLU A 221 14.83 -7.29 1.91
N LEU A 222 14.06 -6.30 1.46
CA LEU A 222 12.60 -6.29 1.35
C LEU A 222 12.25 -5.98 -0.11
N VAL A 223 11.34 -6.75 -0.68
CA VAL A 223 10.73 -6.41 -1.97
C VAL A 223 9.48 -5.58 -1.73
N VAL A 224 9.29 -4.54 -2.54
CA VAL A 224 8.07 -3.71 -2.51
C VAL A 224 7.42 -3.75 -3.88
N VAL A 225 6.17 -4.20 -3.93
CA VAL A 225 5.35 -4.23 -5.14
C VAL A 225 4.31 -3.13 -5.04
N VAL A 226 4.36 -2.18 -5.97
CA VAL A 226 3.39 -1.08 -6.06
C VAL A 226 2.49 -1.32 -7.24
N CYS A 227 1.22 -1.60 -6.98
CA CYS A 227 0.18 -1.77 -7.98
C CYS A 227 -0.69 -0.52 -8.00
N ASN A 228 -0.43 0.40 -8.93
CA ASN A 228 -1.17 1.64 -9.04
C ASN A 228 -2.02 1.66 -10.31
N ARG A 229 -3.27 2.10 -10.20
CA ARG A 229 -4.12 2.29 -11.37
C ARG A 229 -3.62 3.46 -12.23
N CYS A 230 -4.01 3.43 -13.51
CA CYS A 230 -3.86 4.54 -14.44
C CYS A 230 -5.24 5.07 -14.88
N GLY A 231 -5.23 6.03 -15.80
CA GLY A 231 -6.43 6.61 -16.41
C GLY A 231 -6.96 7.85 -15.68
N GLU A 232 -8.16 8.26 -16.07
CA GLU A 232 -8.84 9.45 -15.55
C GLU A 232 -10.25 9.09 -15.09
N GLU A 233 -10.69 9.69 -13.99
CA GLU A 233 -12.03 9.51 -13.44
C GLU A 233 -12.52 10.83 -12.85
N ASN A 234 -13.65 11.35 -13.32
CA ASN A 234 -14.24 12.62 -12.83
C ASN A 234 -13.23 13.79 -12.78
N GLY A 235 -12.37 13.92 -13.81
CA GLY A 235 -11.34 14.96 -13.89
C GLY A 235 -10.11 14.74 -13.00
N ILE A 236 -10.00 13.58 -12.36
CA ILE A 236 -8.85 13.16 -11.55
C ILE A 236 -8.03 12.15 -12.35
N THR A 237 -6.76 12.47 -12.60
CA THR A 237 -5.81 11.60 -13.30
C THR A 237 -4.96 10.80 -12.31
N PHE A 238 -4.78 9.50 -12.56
CA PHE A 238 -3.95 8.61 -11.75
C PHE A 238 -2.58 8.38 -12.40
N ALA A 239 -1.55 8.20 -11.57
CA ALA A 239 -0.15 8.20 -11.99
C ALA A 239 0.29 6.94 -12.78
N GLY A 240 -0.51 5.87 -12.78
CA GLY A 240 -0.05 4.55 -13.26
C GLY A 240 1.29 4.21 -12.63
N SER A 241 2.29 3.91 -13.46
CA SER A 241 3.69 3.78 -12.99
C SER A 241 3.87 2.69 -11.92
N SER A 242 3.07 1.62 -11.99
CA SER A 242 3.22 0.44 -11.13
C SER A 242 4.67 -0.02 -11.12
N SER A 243 5.23 -0.30 -9.95
CA SER A 243 6.68 -0.36 -9.76
C SER A 243 7.09 -1.50 -8.84
N LEU A 244 8.27 -2.05 -9.09
CA LEU A 244 8.92 -3.07 -8.26
C LEU A 244 10.22 -2.52 -7.69
N PHE A 245 10.35 -2.50 -6.36
CA PHE A 245 11.58 -2.10 -5.67
C PHE A 245 12.21 -3.27 -4.93
N SER A 246 13.54 -3.28 -4.89
CA SER A 246 14.33 -4.00 -3.89
C SER A 246 14.95 -2.96 -2.95
N LEU A 247 14.59 -3.04 -1.67
CA LEU A 247 15.04 -2.13 -0.64
C LEU A 247 15.89 -2.90 0.37
N THR A 248 17.14 -2.47 0.56
CA THR A 248 18.06 -3.07 1.52
C THR A 248 18.40 -2.06 2.61
N ARG A 249 18.02 -2.36 3.86
CA ARG A 249 18.25 -1.44 4.98
C ARG A 249 19.75 -1.14 5.10
N GLY A 250 20.13 0.13 5.13
CA GLY A 250 21.53 0.54 5.18
C GLY A 250 22.25 0.71 3.84
N ALA A 251 21.62 0.38 2.70
CA ALA A 251 22.28 0.51 1.38
C ALA A 251 22.53 1.96 0.95
N GLY A 252 21.77 2.91 1.49
CA GLY A 252 21.88 4.35 1.20
C GLY A 252 21.15 4.81 -0.06
N ARG A 253 20.54 3.90 -0.83
CA ARG A 253 19.67 4.22 -1.97
C ARG A 253 18.64 3.12 -2.21
N PRO A 254 17.43 3.45 -2.68
CA PRO A 254 16.47 2.47 -3.16
C PRO A 254 16.90 1.90 -4.52
N LYS A 255 16.55 0.65 -4.82
CA LYS A 255 16.75 0.04 -6.15
C LYS A 255 15.40 -0.19 -6.81
N LEU A 256 15.09 0.58 -7.85
CA LEU A 256 13.97 0.32 -8.74
C LEU A 256 14.36 -0.81 -9.71
N LEU A 257 13.61 -1.90 -9.68
CA LEU A 257 13.83 -3.07 -10.54
C LEU A 257 13.04 -2.98 -11.84
N TYR A 258 11.84 -2.41 -11.77
CA TYR A 258 10.94 -2.26 -12.90
C TYR A 258 9.90 -1.15 -12.63
N CYS A 259 9.43 -0.48 -13.68
CA CYS A 259 8.25 0.40 -13.63
C CYS A 259 7.46 0.31 -14.96
N MET A 260 6.13 0.29 -14.85
CA MET A 260 5.21 0.43 -15.99
C MET A 260 5.11 1.91 -16.41
N GLY A 261 4.50 2.15 -17.57
CA GLY A 261 4.13 3.49 -18.02
C GLY A 261 3.00 4.12 -17.17
N ARG A 262 2.85 5.44 -17.29
CA ARG A 262 1.81 6.25 -16.62
C ARG A 262 0.40 5.87 -17.03
N ARG A 263 0.24 5.45 -18.29
CA ARG A 263 -1.05 5.14 -18.92
C ARG A 263 -1.19 3.67 -19.29
N GLU A 264 -0.24 2.85 -18.85
CA GLU A 264 -0.16 1.46 -19.25
C GLU A 264 -1.07 0.58 -18.40
N GLU A 265 -2.10 0.02 -19.04
CA GLU A 265 -2.81 -1.13 -18.51
C GLU A 265 -2.10 -2.40 -18.98
N GLY A 266 -1.73 -3.28 -18.06
CA GLY A 266 -0.98 -4.48 -18.42
C GLY A 266 -0.80 -5.46 -17.26
N LEU A 267 -0.28 -6.64 -17.61
CA LEU A 267 0.18 -7.65 -16.68
C LEU A 267 1.69 -7.76 -16.82
N GLU A 268 2.39 -7.53 -15.73
CA GLU A 268 3.84 -7.71 -15.66
C GLU A 268 4.19 -8.91 -14.79
N VAL A 269 5.17 -9.69 -15.23
CA VAL A 269 5.62 -10.91 -14.57
C VAL A 269 7.12 -10.86 -14.37
N TRP A 270 7.53 -11.00 -13.12
CA TRP A 270 8.95 -10.99 -12.74
C TRP A 270 9.32 -12.28 -12.01
N THR A 271 10.55 -12.75 -12.23
CA THR A 271 11.16 -13.79 -11.40
C THR A 271 12.13 -13.12 -10.44
N TYR A 272 11.92 -13.32 -9.14
CA TYR A 272 12.74 -12.71 -8.09
C TYR A 272 13.12 -13.70 -6.98
N PRO A 273 14.39 -13.71 -6.50
CA PRO A 273 15.53 -12.97 -7.05
C PRO A 273 15.86 -13.49 -8.45
N SER A 274 16.27 -12.59 -9.36
CA SER A 274 16.73 -13.04 -10.68
C SER A 274 17.99 -13.87 -10.45
N GLN A 275 18.01 -15.10 -10.97
CA GLN A 275 19.26 -15.87 -10.98
C GLN A 275 20.27 -15.04 -11.77
N ALA A 276 21.27 -14.47 -11.10
CA ALA A 276 22.45 -14.00 -11.80
C ALA A 276 22.95 -15.19 -12.61
N SER A 277 23.03 -15.03 -13.94
CA SER A 277 23.59 -16.03 -14.83
C SER A 277 24.91 -16.50 -14.23
N GLN A 278 24.93 -17.73 -13.69
CA GLN A 278 26.15 -18.46 -13.41
C GLN A 278 26.76 -18.90 -14.76
N ASN A 279 26.97 -17.97 -15.68
CA ASN A 279 27.89 -18.17 -16.79
C ASN A 279 29.28 -17.82 -16.28
N GLY A 280 29.73 -18.65 -15.34
CA GLY A 280 31.14 -18.89 -15.14
C GLY A 280 31.64 -19.60 -16.38
N THR A 281 32.56 -18.91 -17.05
CA THR A 281 33.52 -19.43 -18.02
C THR A 281 33.87 -20.89 -17.77
N VAL A 282 33.68 -21.74 -18.77
CA VAL A 282 34.53 -22.90 -19.05
C VAL A 282 34.81 -22.91 -20.55
#